data_AF-A0A536GPD7-F1
#
_entry.id   AF-A0A536GPD7-F1
#
_cell.length_a   1.000
_cell.length_b   1.000
_cell.length_c   1.000
_cell.angle_alpha   90.00
_cell.angle_beta   90.00
_cell.angle_gamma   90.00
#
_symmetry.space_group_name_H-M   'P 1'
#
loop_
_entity.id
_entity.type
_entity.pdbx_description
1 polymer ?
#
loop_
_entity_poly.entity_id
_entity_poly.type
_entity_poly.pdbx_seq_one_letter_code
_entity_poly.pdbx_strand_id
1 'polypeptide(L)'
;MSFQPVVQALTQIITDILFFIPRLVNGLIILIIGYLISWVVRWILRFVFRRIGLEQLVERTGIHNAMRGLGVRTGLPEILAQIVFYFLLLSFATAAVRLMEFTSVADLLDNVLHFVPRAISAAIMVIFGSMLARFLGNTITTVAQNVNITYGRALGRIIEYTIVAFVVVLAISTLGVDTSILTTSLTIIIASVGLAIALTFVFGSRDSARNVIAGYYVRQNFRPGQRLTLGDYSGRVHSTSGAYTILEVTGEGGRPGTISLPNTLLLQSAVAGQETTPEPGAGGDQTGGSASPQ
;
A
#
# COMPACT_ATOMS: atom_id res chain seq x y z
N MET A 1 27.80 38.89 61.36
CA MET A 1 27.35 37.93 60.34
C MET A 1 26.64 36.79 61.06
N SER A 2 25.34 36.61 60.87
CA SER A 2 24.58 35.53 61.50
C SER A 2 24.93 34.20 60.84
N PHE A 3 25.49 33.24 61.59
CA PHE A 3 25.81 31.89 61.10
C PHE A 3 24.59 30.97 60.95
N GLN A 4 23.38 31.46 61.23
CA GLN A 4 22.15 30.67 61.13
C GLN A 4 21.91 30.01 59.76
N PRO A 5 22.17 30.66 58.62
CA PRO A 5 22.00 30.01 57.31
C PRO A 5 22.92 28.80 57.12
N VAL A 6 24.14 28.85 57.68
CA VAL A 6 25.11 27.75 57.59
C VAL A 6 24.66 26.58 58.45
N VAL A 7 24.21 26.85 59.68
CA VAL A 7 23.69 25.80 60.58
C VAL A 7 22.44 25.15 59.99
N GLN A 8 21.53 25.92 59.38
CA GLN A 8 20.35 25.39 58.71
C GLN A 8 20.72 24.50 57.51
N ALA A 9 21.66 24.92 56.66
CA ALA A 9 22.13 24.13 55.54
C ALA A 9 22.78 22.80 56.00
N LEU A 10 23.63 22.83 57.04
CA LEU A 10 24.23 21.62 57.60
C LEU A 10 23.18 20.68 58.22
N THR A 11 22.18 21.23 58.91
CA THR A 11 21.09 20.44 59.49
C THR A 11 20.26 19.77 58.40
N GLN A 12 19.98 20.47 57.29
CA GLN A 12 19.27 19.89 56.15
C GLN A 12 20.07 18.77 55.50
N ILE A 13 21.36 18.97 55.22
CA ILE A 13 22.21 17.93 54.64
C ILE A 13 22.25 16.66 55.51
N ILE A 14 22.41 16.82 56.83
CA ILE A 14 22.39 15.67 57.75
C ILE A 14 21.04 14.97 57.71
N THR A 15 19.95 15.74 57.70
CA THR A 15 18.59 15.20 57.65
C THR A 15 18.34 14.42 56.35
N ASP A 16 18.78 14.95 55.21
CA ASP A 16 18.68 14.28 53.91
C ASP A 16 19.48 12.98 53.87
N ILE A 17 20.70 12.96 54.44
CA ILE A 17 21.52 11.75 54.57
C ILE A 17 20.83 10.70 55.46
N LEU A 18 20.22 11.13 56.56
CA LEU A 18 19.50 10.24 57.46
C LEU A 18 18.26 9.63 56.80
N PHE A 19 17.54 10.38 55.96
CA PHE A 19 16.39 9.86 55.21
C PHE A 19 16.80 9.05 53.96
N PHE A 20 18.01 9.25 53.44
CA PHE A 20 18.54 8.49 52.32
C PHE A 20 18.72 6.99 52.64
N ILE A 21 19.23 6.65 53.83
CA ILE A 21 19.49 5.26 54.22
C ILE A 21 18.20 4.40 54.21
N PRO A 22 17.09 4.79 54.88
CA PRO A 22 15.84 4.05 54.83
C PRO A 22 15.28 3.91 53.40
N ARG A 23 15.37 4.97 52.58
CA ARG A 23 14.92 4.95 51.18
C ARG A 23 15.70 3.95 50.35
N LEU A 24 17.03 3.90 50.52
CA LEU A 24 17.90 2.95 49.85
C LEU A 24 17.58 1.51 50.26
N VAL A 25 17.37 1.26 51.56
CA VAL A 25 16.98 -0.07 52.05
C VAL A 25 15.63 -0.50 51.48
N ASN A 26 14.62 0.39 51.50
CA ASN A 26 13.29 0.10 50.96
C ASN A 26 13.34 -0.22 49.45
N GLY A 27 14.08 0.58 48.67
CA GLY A 27 14.26 0.31 47.25
C GLY A 27 14.98 -1.03 47.00
N LEU A 28 16.00 -1.35 47.79
CA LEU A 28 16.73 -2.61 47.67
C LEU A 28 15.84 -3.83 47.97
N ILE A 29 14.97 -3.72 48.98
CA ILE A 29 13.98 -4.76 49.29
C ILE A 29 13.05 -5.00 48.09
N ILE A 30 12.51 -3.94 47.47
CA ILE A 30 11.68 -4.06 46.27
C ILE A 30 12.45 -4.71 45.12
N LEU A 31 13.71 -4.33 44.91
CA LEU A 31 14.56 -4.90 43.86
C LEU A 31 14.74 -6.41 44.05
N ILE A 32 15.02 -6.87 45.27
CA ILE A 32 15.19 -8.29 45.60
C ILE A 32 13.90 -9.07 45.38
N ILE A 33 12.77 -8.54 45.87
CA ILE A 33 11.45 -9.14 45.67
C ILE A 33 11.13 -9.21 44.17
N GLY A 34 11.37 -8.13 43.45
CA GLY A 34 11.14 -8.04 42.01
C GLY A 34 11.98 -9.01 41.20
N TYR A 35 13.23 -9.21 41.57
CA TYR A 35 14.10 -10.23 40.96
C TYR A 35 13.54 -11.64 41.17
N LEU A 36 13.12 -11.96 42.40
CA LEU A 36 12.54 -13.27 42.73
C LEU A 36 11.25 -13.53 41.94
N ILE A 37 10.34 -12.54 41.90
CA ILE A 37 9.09 -12.62 41.13
C ILE A 37 9.40 -12.82 39.65
N SER A 38 10.30 -12.01 39.08
CA SER A 38 10.68 -12.09 37.66
C SER A 38 11.25 -13.47 37.32
N TRP A 39 12.10 -14.02 38.19
CA TRP A 39 12.67 -15.36 38.04
C TRP A 39 11.60 -16.45 38.03
N VAL A 40 10.63 -16.39 38.97
CA VAL A 40 9.50 -17.32 39.03
C VAL A 40 8.64 -17.21 37.76
N VAL A 41 8.31 -15.99 37.32
CA VAL A 41 7.51 -15.78 36.10
C VAL A 41 8.23 -16.34 34.87
N ARG A 42 9.54 -16.13 34.74
CA ARG A 42 10.33 -16.71 33.65
C ARG A 42 10.24 -18.23 33.65
N TRP A 43 10.32 -18.87 34.82
CA TRP A 43 10.19 -20.31 34.94
C TRP A 43 8.81 -20.81 34.50
N ILE A 44 7.75 -20.14 34.97
CA ILE A 44 6.35 -20.44 34.57
C ILE A 44 6.16 -20.28 33.06
N LEU A 45 6.60 -19.17 32.47
CA LEU A 45 6.45 -18.90 31.04
C LEU A 45 7.14 -19.96 30.18
N ARG A 46 8.36 -20.38 30.55
CA ARG A 46 9.05 -21.46 29.84
C ARG A 46 8.29 -22.78 29.93
N PHE A 47 7.72 -23.09 31.10
CA PHE A 47 6.89 -24.27 31.27
C PHE A 47 5.62 -24.21 30.40
N VAL A 48 4.91 -23.08 30.42
CA VAL A 48 3.68 -22.85 29.65
C VAL A 48 3.94 -22.90 28.15
N PHE A 49 4.99 -22.22 27.65
CA PHE A 49 5.27 -22.20 26.21
C PHE A 49 5.68 -23.56 25.65
N ARG A 50 6.41 -24.37 26.44
CA ARG A 50 6.71 -25.77 26.08
C ARG A 50 5.45 -26.63 26.06
N ARG A 51 4.49 -26.39 26.97
CA ARG A 51 3.20 -27.09 27.01
C ARG A 51 2.28 -26.76 25.84
N ILE A 52 2.27 -25.50 25.40
CA ILE A 52 1.45 -25.03 24.26
C ILE A 52 2.03 -25.51 22.92
N GLY A 53 3.30 -25.92 22.87
CA GLY A 53 3.94 -26.34 21.62
C GLY A 53 4.22 -25.17 20.68
N LEU A 54 4.50 -23.98 21.22
CA LEU A 54 4.84 -22.79 20.43
C LEU A 54 6.01 -23.04 19.46
N GLU A 55 6.93 -23.93 19.82
CA GLU A 55 8.02 -24.40 18.95
C GLU A 55 7.49 -24.96 17.61
N GLN A 56 6.44 -25.79 17.66
CA GLN A 56 5.85 -26.42 16.47
C GLN A 56 5.11 -25.39 15.59
N LEU A 57 4.54 -24.34 16.20
CA LEU A 57 3.87 -23.26 15.47
C LEU A 57 4.89 -22.38 14.72
N VAL A 58 6.05 -22.14 15.33
CA VAL A 58 7.15 -21.34 14.77
C VAL A 58 7.86 -22.07 13.62
N GLU A 59 7.97 -23.40 13.71
CA GLU A 59 8.48 -24.23 12.61
C GLU A 59 7.59 -24.18 11.38
N ARG A 60 6.26 -24.18 11.56
CA ARG A 60 5.29 -24.15 10.45
C ARG A 60 5.13 -22.78 9.78
N THR A 61 5.45 -21.69 10.47
CA THR A 61 5.28 -20.33 9.98
C THR A 61 6.50 -19.79 9.23
N GLY A 62 7.59 -20.57 9.13
CA GLY A 62 8.82 -20.14 8.45
C GLY A 62 9.63 -19.08 9.20
N ILE A 63 9.14 -18.60 10.35
CA ILE A 63 9.83 -17.68 11.27
C ILE A 63 11.15 -18.30 11.74
N HIS A 64 11.18 -19.62 11.93
CA HIS A 64 12.41 -20.36 12.27
C HIS A 64 13.55 -20.13 11.27
N ASN A 65 13.24 -20.08 9.97
CA ASN A 65 14.24 -19.85 8.93
C ASN A 65 14.73 -18.40 8.92
N ALA A 66 13.84 -17.44 9.19
CA ALA A 66 14.22 -16.04 9.34
C ALA A 66 15.13 -15.81 10.56
N MET A 67 14.84 -16.45 11.71
CA MET A 67 15.65 -16.34 12.93
C MET A 67 17.03 -17.00 12.76
N ARG A 68 17.11 -18.16 12.10
CA ARG A 68 18.40 -18.79 11.77
C ARG A 68 19.26 -17.94 10.83
N GLY A 69 18.64 -17.25 9.87
CA GLY A 69 19.32 -16.29 8.99
C GLY A 69 19.97 -15.13 9.75
N LEU A 70 19.45 -14.79 10.93
CA LEU A 70 19.99 -13.76 11.83
C LEU A 70 20.99 -14.31 12.86
N GLY A 71 21.38 -15.59 12.76
CA GLY A 71 22.31 -16.23 13.70
C GLY A 71 21.72 -16.59 15.07
N VAL A 72 20.42 -16.43 15.26
CA VAL A 72 19.73 -16.74 16.52
C VAL A 72 19.49 -18.24 16.60
N ARG A 73 20.20 -18.91 17.53
CA ARG A 73 20.10 -20.37 17.75
C ARG A 73 19.08 -20.75 18.82
N THR A 74 18.56 -19.76 19.56
CA THR A 74 17.62 -19.95 20.66
C THR A 74 16.19 -19.98 20.15
N GLY A 75 15.34 -20.87 20.69
CA GLY A 75 13.92 -20.94 20.32
C GLY A 75 13.14 -19.69 20.74
N LEU A 76 12.12 -19.33 19.95
CA LEU A 76 11.24 -18.17 20.22
C LEU A 76 10.64 -18.17 21.65
N PRO A 77 10.19 -19.31 22.22
CA PRO A 77 9.71 -19.35 23.60
C PRO A 77 10.72 -18.88 24.65
N GLU A 78 11.99 -19.27 24.51
CA GLU A 78 13.03 -18.86 25.46
C GLU A 78 13.30 -17.36 25.34
N ILE A 79 13.32 -16.84 24.11
CA ILE A 79 13.49 -15.40 23.84
C ILE A 79 12.32 -14.62 24.46
N LEU A 80 11.07 -15.04 24.24
CA LEU A 80 9.91 -14.38 24.84
C LEU A 80 9.94 -14.43 26.36
N ALA A 81 10.25 -15.57 26.96
CA ALA A 81 10.37 -15.69 28.41
C ALA A 81 11.51 -14.82 28.97
N GLN A 82 12.62 -14.68 28.24
CA GLN A 82 13.73 -13.81 28.61
C GLN A 82 13.38 -12.32 28.47
N ILE A 83 12.63 -11.93 27.42
CA ILE A 83 12.10 -10.57 27.26
C ILE A 83 11.19 -10.21 28.44
N VAL A 84 10.24 -11.09 28.80
CA VAL A 84 9.33 -10.84 29.93
C VAL A 84 10.10 -10.77 31.25
N PHE A 85 11.11 -11.61 31.45
CA PHE A 85 11.98 -11.55 32.62
C PHE A 85 12.64 -10.17 32.77
N TYR A 86 13.29 -9.67 31.71
CA TYR A 86 13.95 -8.38 31.75
C TYR A 86 12.95 -7.22 31.87
N PHE A 87 11.78 -7.33 31.23
CA PHE A 87 10.73 -6.32 31.36
C PHE A 87 10.23 -6.21 32.80
N LEU A 88 9.92 -7.33 33.46
CA LEU A 88 9.50 -7.34 34.86
C LEU A 88 10.63 -6.86 35.78
N LEU A 89 11.85 -7.35 35.58
CA LEU A 89 13.01 -6.93 36.37
C LEU A 89 13.22 -5.42 36.26
N LEU A 90 13.15 -4.88 35.04
CA LEU A 90 13.28 -3.45 34.80
C LEU A 90 12.13 -2.67 35.43
N SER A 91 10.89 -3.18 35.39
CA SER A 91 9.73 -2.55 36.04
C SER A 91 9.89 -2.45 37.56
N PHE A 92 10.33 -3.53 38.21
CA PHE A 92 10.65 -3.50 39.63
C PHE A 92 11.88 -2.63 39.93
N ALA A 93 12.88 -2.60 39.05
CA ALA A 93 14.03 -1.71 39.18
C ALA A 93 13.60 -0.23 39.12
N THR A 94 12.71 0.13 38.19
CA THR A 94 12.15 1.49 38.14
C THR A 94 11.40 1.84 39.43
N ALA A 95 10.55 0.94 39.92
CA ALA A 95 9.84 1.16 41.18
C ALA A 95 10.80 1.33 42.37
N ALA A 96 11.85 0.52 42.45
CA ALA A 96 12.89 0.62 43.46
C ALA A 96 13.63 1.97 43.38
N VAL A 97 14.09 2.37 42.20
CA VAL A 97 14.78 3.65 41.95
C VAL A 97 13.88 4.85 42.27
N ARG A 98 12.58 4.75 41.97
CA ARG A 98 11.59 5.79 42.31
C ARG A 98 11.37 5.89 43.83
N LEU A 99 11.36 4.77 44.55
CA LEU A 99 11.33 4.76 46.03
C LEU A 99 12.60 5.33 46.66
N MET A 100 13.75 5.19 45.99
CA MET A 100 15.02 5.82 46.38
C MET A 100 15.06 7.33 46.07
N GLU A 101 13.99 7.89 45.47
CA GLU A 101 13.88 9.28 45.02
C GLU A 101 14.86 9.68 43.90
N PHE A 102 15.41 8.72 43.18
CA PHE A 102 16.22 8.96 41.98
C PHE A 102 15.32 9.16 40.75
N THR A 103 14.50 10.22 40.76
CA THR A 103 13.45 10.47 39.76
C THR A 103 14.00 10.51 38.33
N SER A 104 15.10 11.23 38.09
CA SER A 104 15.72 11.30 36.76
C SER A 104 16.14 9.93 36.22
N VAL A 105 16.64 9.04 37.09
CA VAL A 105 17.04 7.68 36.70
C VAL A 105 15.79 6.83 36.46
N ALA A 106 14.77 6.95 37.31
CA ALA A 106 13.50 6.25 37.14
C ALA A 106 12.82 6.62 35.81
N ASP A 107 12.83 7.90 35.43
CA ASP A 107 12.22 8.37 34.17
C ASP A 107 12.98 7.84 32.94
N LEU A 108 14.31 7.70 33.02
CA LEU A 108 15.09 7.02 31.97
C LEU A 108 14.71 5.53 31.85
N LEU A 109 14.52 4.84 32.98
CA LEU A 109 14.09 3.43 32.98
C LEU A 109 12.64 3.28 32.46
N ASP A 110 11.73 4.20 32.78
CA ASP A 110 10.35 4.24 32.25
C ASP A 110 10.35 4.37 30.71
N ASN A 111 11.21 5.21 30.16
CA ASN A 111 11.36 5.32 28.70
C ASN A 111 11.80 3.99 28.06
N VAL A 112 12.69 3.24 28.71
CA VAL A 112 13.10 1.90 28.24
C VAL A 112 11.96 0.89 28.39
N LEU A 113 11.15 0.96 29.45
CA LEU A 113 9.96 0.12 29.60
C LEU A 113 8.95 0.37 28.47
N HIS A 114 8.75 1.63 28.07
CA HIS A 114 7.89 1.99 26.94
C HIS A 114 8.42 1.54 25.58
N PHE A 115 9.72 1.26 25.46
CA PHE A 115 10.29 0.71 24.23
C PHE A 115 9.81 -0.73 23.97
N VAL A 116 9.57 -1.54 25.00
CA VAL A 116 9.13 -2.94 24.84
C VAL A 116 7.79 -3.08 24.09
N PRO A 117 6.69 -2.42 24.49
CA PRO A 117 5.42 -2.50 23.76
C PRO A 117 5.52 -1.91 22.35
N ARG A 118 6.34 -0.87 22.16
CA ARG A 118 6.65 -0.31 20.84
C ARG A 118 7.38 -1.31 19.94
N ALA A 119 8.36 -2.03 20.48
CA ALA A 119 9.09 -3.07 19.77
C ALA A 119 8.19 -4.24 19.37
N ILE A 120 7.27 -4.65 20.25
CA ILE A 120 6.26 -5.67 19.92
C ILE A 120 5.36 -5.17 18.77
N SER A 121 4.89 -3.92 18.86
CA SER A 121 4.04 -3.32 17.81
C SER A 121 4.76 -3.23 16.47
N ALA A 122 6.04 -2.83 16.47
CA ALA A 122 6.88 -2.79 15.28
C ALA A 122 7.09 -4.19 14.68
N ALA A 123 7.37 -5.21 15.51
CA ALA A 123 7.54 -6.59 15.05
C ALA A 123 6.25 -7.13 14.42
N ILE A 124 5.10 -6.90 15.05
CA ILE A 124 3.78 -7.24 14.51
C ILE A 124 3.58 -6.54 13.16
N MET A 125 3.88 -5.25 13.07
CA MET A 125 3.72 -4.49 11.84
C MET A 125 4.59 -5.03 10.70
N VAL A 126 5.83 -5.45 10.97
CA VAL A 126 6.68 -6.10 9.97
C VAL A 126 6.11 -7.43 9.50
N ILE A 127 5.61 -8.26 10.43
CA ILE A 127 5.03 -9.56 10.10
C ILE A 127 3.79 -9.38 9.21
N PHE A 128 2.80 -8.61 9.66
CA PHE A 128 1.57 -8.40 8.90
C PHE A 128 1.80 -7.58 7.63
N GLY A 129 2.65 -6.55 7.69
CA GLY A 129 2.96 -5.70 6.54
C GLY A 129 3.72 -6.46 5.45
N SER A 130 4.66 -7.34 5.81
CA SER A 130 5.35 -8.19 4.82
C SER A 130 4.42 -9.24 4.22
N MET A 131 3.45 -9.76 5.00
CA MET A 131 2.43 -10.65 4.47
C MET A 131 1.53 -9.92 3.47
N LEU A 132 1.09 -8.71 3.81
CA LEU A 132 0.30 -7.87 2.91
C LEU A 132 1.08 -7.51 1.64
N ALA A 133 2.37 -7.19 1.75
CA ALA A 133 3.24 -6.89 0.61
C ALA A 133 3.30 -8.06 -0.38
N ARG A 134 3.50 -9.28 0.12
CA ARG A 134 3.52 -10.51 -0.69
C ARG A 134 2.17 -10.77 -1.35
N PHE A 135 1.08 -10.59 -0.61
CA PHE A 135 -0.27 -10.74 -1.15
C PHE A 135 -0.55 -9.78 -2.31
N LEU A 136 -0.19 -8.51 -2.14
CA LEU A 136 -0.37 -7.48 -3.17
C LEU A 136 0.56 -7.71 -4.38
N GLY A 137 1.82 -8.06 -4.16
CA GLY A 137 2.77 -8.39 -5.22
C GLY A 137 2.32 -9.60 -6.06
N ASN A 138 1.78 -10.63 -5.41
CA ASN A 138 1.21 -11.80 -6.09
C ASN A 138 -0.04 -11.42 -6.89
N THR A 139 -0.95 -10.63 -6.31
CA THR A 139 -2.17 -10.17 -6.99
C THR A 139 -1.83 -9.44 -8.28
N ILE A 140 -0.85 -8.53 -8.24
CA ILE A 140 -0.44 -7.76 -9.42
C ILE A 140 0.27 -8.64 -10.44
N THR A 141 1.06 -9.60 -9.99
CA THR A 141 1.66 -10.60 -10.89
C THR A 141 0.58 -11.37 -11.65
N THR A 142 -0.45 -11.86 -10.96
CA THR A 142 -1.56 -12.61 -11.55
C THR A 142 -2.36 -11.75 -12.54
N VAL A 143 -2.70 -10.52 -12.16
CA VAL A 143 -3.42 -9.59 -13.04
C VAL A 143 -2.60 -9.30 -14.30
N ALA A 144 -1.31 -8.99 -14.15
CA ALA A 144 -0.43 -8.69 -15.28
C ALA A 144 -0.25 -9.89 -16.23
N GLN A 145 -0.22 -11.11 -15.71
CA GLN A 145 -0.18 -12.33 -16.52
C GLN A 145 -1.48 -12.55 -17.29
N ASN A 146 -2.64 -12.26 -16.68
CA ASN A 146 -3.94 -12.41 -17.34
C ASN A 146 -4.13 -11.46 -18.53
N VAL A 147 -3.46 -10.31 -18.54
CA VAL A 147 -3.49 -9.34 -19.65
C VAL A 147 -2.28 -9.48 -20.61
N ASN A 148 -1.57 -10.61 -20.57
CA ASN A 148 -0.39 -10.91 -21.41
C ASN A 148 0.76 -9.89 -21.30
N ILE A 149 1.00 -9.29 -20.13
CA ILE A 149 2.18 -8.45 -19.90
C ILE A 149 3.40 -9.36 -19.64
N THR A 150 4.36 -9.34 -20.56
CA THR A 150 5.62 -10.13 -20.53
C THR A 150 6.40 -9.97 -19.22
N TYR A 151 6.31 -8.82 -18.56
CA TYR A 151 7.06 -8.48 -17.34
C TYR A 151 6.22 -8.50 -16.04
N GLY A 152 5.06 -9.16 -16.03
CA GLY A 152 4.14 -9.15 -14.89
C GLY A 152 4.76 -9.58 -13.55
N ARG A 153 5.66 -10.58 -13.58
CA ARG A 153 6.42 -11.02 -12.38
C ARG A 153 7.37 -9.96 -11.83
N ALA A 154 8.02 -9.20 -12.72
CA ALA A 154 8.93 -8.13 -12.30
C ALA A 154 8.15 -7.01 -11.62
N LEU A 155 6.98 -6.63 -12.17
CA LEU A 155 6.10 -5.61 -11.59
C LEU A 155 5.62 -6.00 -10.19
N GLY A 156 5.13 -7.23 -10.01
CA GLY A 156 4.67 -7.68 -8.69
C GLY A 156 5.79 -7.66 -7.65
N ARG A 157 7.02 -8.04 -8.04
CA ARG A 157 8.18 -8.02 -7.14
C ARG A 157 8.62 -6.60 -6.78
N ILE A 158 8.58 -5.65 -7.73
CA ILE A 158 8.86 -4.23 -7.45
C ILE A 158 7.89 -3.73 -6.37
N ILE A 159 6.60 -4.05 -6.52
CA ILE A 159 5.57 -3.59 -5.58
C ILE A 159 5.72 -4.24 -4.22
N GLU A 160 6.00 -5.55 -4.15
CA GLU A 160 6.31 -6.23 -2.89
C GLU A 160 7.46 -5.51 -2.15
N TYR A 161 8.58 -5.24 -2.83
CA TYR A 161 9.73 -4.58 -2.21
C TYR A 161 9.44 -3.14 -1.80
N THR A 162 8.68 -2.37 -2.59
CA THR A 162 8.26 -1.02 -2.22
C THR A 162 7.42 -1.02 -0.94
N ILE A 163 6.45 -1.94 -0.83
CA ILE A 163 5.60 -2.04 0.36
C ILE A 163 6.42 -2.49 1.58
N VAL A 164 7.30 -3.49 1.42
CA VAL A 164 8.19 -3.94 2.50
C VAL A 164 9.08 -2.80 2.99
N ALA A 165 9.66 -2.02 2.07
CA ALA A 165 10.46 -0.85 2.44
C ALA A 165 9.66 0.14 3.31
N PHE A 166 8.41 0.43 2.94
CA PHE A 166 7.51 1.27 3.73
C PHE A 166 7.20 0.68 5.11
N VAL A 167 6.86 -0.60 5.15
CA VAL A 167 6.58 -1.31 6.40
C VAL A 167 7.79 -1.25 7.35
N VAL A 168 9.01 -1.40 6.83
CA VAL A 168 10.24 -1.28 7.63
C VAL A 168 10.40 0.14 8.19
N VAL A 169 10.18 1.19 7.38
CA VAL A 169 10.25 2.57 7.85
C VAL A 169 9.19 2.86 8.92
N LEU A 170 7.96 2.41 8.71
CA LEU A 170 6.87 2.56 9.69
C LEU A 170 7.16 1.78 10.98
N ALA A 171 7.77 0.59 10.87
CA ALA A 171 8.19 -0.19 12.03
C ALA A 171 9.28 0.55 12.83
N ILE A 172 10.26 1.16 12.16
CA ILE A 172 11.28 2.00 12.81
C ILE A 172 10.64 3.21 13.49
N SER A 173 9.68 3.86 12.83
CA SER A 173 8.91 4.98 13.41
C SER A 173 8.16 4.55 14.68
N THR A 174 7.56 3.35 14.66
CA THR A 174 6.83 2.77 15.80
C THR A 174 7.73 2.53 17.00
N LEU A 175 9.04 2.29 16.81
CA LEU A 175 10.01 2.17 17.89
C LEU A 175 10.23 3.49 18.66
N GLY A 176 9.76 4.62 18.13
CA GLY A 176 9.98 5.95 18.69
C GLY A 176 11.25 6.62 18.16
N VAL A 177 11.83 6.09 17.08
CA VAL A 177 12.90 6.76 16.34
C VAL A 177 12.26 7.84 15.47
N ASP A 178 12.82 9.05 15.50
CA ASP A 178 12.38 10.11 14.60
C ASP A 178 12.76 9.75 13.15
N THR A 179 11.76 9.32 12.39
CA THR A 179 11.89 8.95 10.99
C THR A 179 11.39 10.03 10.05
N SER A 180 11.15 11.27 10.53
CA SER A 180 10.52 12.33 9.73
C SER A 180 11.27 12.59 8.42
N ILE A 181 12.62 12.56 8.46
CA ILE A 181 13.46 12.71 7.26
C ILE A 181 13.24 11.55 6.29
N LEU A 182 13.15 10.32 6.80
CA LEU A 182 12.99 9.11 6.01
C LEU A 182 11.58 9.01 5.40
N THR A 183 10.54 9.29 6.17
CA THR A 183 9.15 9.29 5.70
C THR A 183 8.91 10.39 4.67
N THR A 184 9.44 11.59 4.91
CA THR A 184 9.36 12.70 3.95
C THR A 184 10.06 12.36 2.64
N SER A 185 11.30 11.83 2.70
CA SER A 185 12.06 11.45 1.50
C SER A 185 11.33 10.38 0.69
N LEU A 186 10.81 9.33 1.34
CA LEU A 186 10.03 8.29 0.65
C LEU A 186 8.73 8.83 0.04
N THR A 187 8.05 9.73 0.75
CA THR A 187 6.81 10.36 0.26
C THR A 187 7.10 11.17 -1.00
N ILE A 188 8.18 11.96 -1.01
CA ILE A 188 8.59 12.75 -2.19
C ILE A 188 8.95 11.83 -3.37
N ILE A 189 9.67 10.73 -3.14
CA ILE A 189 10.02 9.77 -4.21
C ILE A 189 8.75 9.13 -4.80
N ILE A 190 7.80 8.71 -3.98
CA ILE A 190 6.56 8.12 -4.49
C ILE A 190 5.69 9.18 -5.16
N ALA A 191 5.59 10.37 -4.59
CA ALA A 191 4.85 11.47 -5.20
C ALA A 191 5.44 11.81 -6.59
N SER A 192 6.76 11.81 -6.75
CA SER A 192 7.41 12.07 -8.03
C SER A 192 7.17 10.94 -9.05
N VAL A 193 7.27 9.67 -8.65
CA VAL A 193 6.95 8.53 -9.51
C VAL A 193 5.47 8.52 -9.89
N GLY A 194 4.58 8.77 -8.93
CA GLY A 194 3.15 8.88 -9.16
C GLY A 194 2.81 10.03 -10.11
N LEU A 195 3.47 11.18 -9.94
CA LEU A 195 3.34 12.32 -10.84
C LEU A 195 3.87 11.99 -12.24
N ALA A 196 5.02 11.32 -12.36
CA ALA A 196 5.56 10.89 -13.65
C ALA A 196 4.58 9.97 -14.38
N ILE A 197 4.04 8.95 -13.69
CA ILE A 197 3.03 8.05 -14.24
C ILE A 197 1.78 8.85 -14.66
N ALA A 198 1.28 9.72 -13.78
CA ALA A 198 0.10 10.54 -14.07
C ALA A 198 0.31 11.40 -15.33
N LEU A 199 1.45 12.06 -15.46
CA LEU A 199 1.80 12.86 -16.64
C LEU A 199 1.93 11.99 -17.90
N THR A 200 2.58 10.82 -17.82
CA THR A 200 2.67 9.87 -18.94
C THR A 200 1.29 9.46 -19.43
N PHE A 201 0.35 9.15 -18.52
CA PHE A 201 -1.02 8.81 -18.90
C PHE A 201 -1.76 10.02 -19.47
N VAL A 202 -1.69 11.19 -18.83
CA VAL A 202 -2.37 12.41 -19.28
C VAL A 202 -1.93 12.83 -20.68
N PHE A 203 -0.63 12.83 -20.96
CA PHE A 203 -0.11 13.19 -22.27
C PHE A 203 -0.30 12.06 -23.29
N GLY A 204 -0.12 10.79 -22.89
CA GLY A 204 -0.23 9.64 -23.77
C GLY A 204 -1.67 9.29 -24.19
N SER A 205 -2.67 9.62 -23.37
CA SER A 205 -4.08 9.31 -23.67
C SER A 205 -4.82 10.46 -24.37
N ARG A 206 -4.17 11.61 -24.60
CA ARG A 206 -4.84 12.83 -25.09
C ARG A 206 -5.53 12.63 -26.44
N ASP A 207 -4.86 11.98 -27.40
CA ASP A 207 -5.41 11.78 -28.74
C ASP A 207 -6.55 10.76 -28.75
N SER A 208 -6.41 9.67 -27.99
CA SER A 208 -7.48 8.69 -27.78
C SER A 208 -8.71 9.33 -27.13
N ALA A 209 -8.53 10.14 -26.09
CA ALA A 209 -9.63 10.84 -25.43
C ALA A 209 -10.34 11.82 -26.38
N ARG A 210 -9.58 12.59 -27.18
CA ARG A 210 -10.14 13.48 -28.20
C ARG A 210 -10.98 12.73 -29.23
N ASN A 211 -10.49 11.59 -29.70
CA ASN A 211 -11.21 10.75 -30.66
C ASN A 211 -12.48 10.14 -30.07
N VAL A 212 -12.47 9.73 -28.80
CA VAL A 212 -13.67 9.22 -28.10
C VAL A 212 -14.72 10.32 -27.96
N ILE A 213 -14.33 11.54 -27.55
CA ILE A 213 -15.24 12.68 -27.45
C ILE A 213 -15.79 13.05 -28.84
N ALA A 214 -14.95 13.10 -29.87
CA ALA A 214 -15.37 13.38 -31.24
C ALA A 214 -16.38 12.34 -31.76
N GLY A 215 -16.19 11.06 -31.41
CA GLY A 215 -17.10 9.99 -31.82
C GLY A 215 -18.53 10.14 -31.32
N TYR A 216 -18.72 10.74 -30.14
CA TYR A 216 -20.05 11.07 -29.63
C TYR A 216 -20.80 12.01 -30.58
N TYR A 217 -20.13 13.07 -31.05
CA TYR A 217 -20.71 14.04 -32.00
C TYR A 217 -20.88 13.45 -33.40
N VAL A 218 -19.91 12.66 -33.88
CA VAL A 218 -19.97 12.00 -35.19
C VAL A 218 -21.18 11.06 -35.27
N ARG A 219 -21.48 10.31 -34.20
CA ARG A 219 -22.65 9.44 -34.11
C ARG A 219 -23.98 10.18 -34.18
N GLN A 220 -24.02 11.43 -33.70
CA GLN A 220 -25.22 12.26 -33.76
C GLN A 220 -25.42 12.88 -35.14
N ASN A 221 -24.33 13.24 -35.82
CA ASN A 221 -24.38 14.01 -37.06
C ASN A 221 -24.37 13.16 -38.34
N PHE A 222 -23.87 11.93 -38.29
CA PHE A 222 -23.72 11.07 -39.47
C PHE A 222 -24.42 9.73 -39.28
N ARG A 223 -25.23 9.34 -40.26
CA ARG A 223 -26.02 8.09 -40.24
C ARG A 223 -25.29 6.96 -40.98
N PRO A 224 -25.42 5.69 -40.53
CA PRO A 224 -24.97 4.55 -41.31
C PRO A 224 -25.59 4.55 -42.72
N GLY A 225 -24.78 4.26 -43.74
CA GLY A 225 -25.18 4.29 -45.16
C GLY A 225 -24.98 5.63 -45.88
N GLN A 226 -24.76 6.73 -45.15
CA GLN A 226 -24.49 8.04 -45.75
C GLN A 226 -23.15 8.03 -46.51
N ARG A 227 -23.11 8.59 -47.71
CA ARG A 227 -21.87 8.75 -48.46
C ARG A 227 -21.14 10.00 -47.97
N LEU A 228 -19.93 9.81 -47.46
CA LEU A 228 -19.06 10.89 -47.01
C LEU A 228 -17.86 10.96 -47.95
N THR A 229 -17.53 12.18 -48.36
CA THR A 229 -16.30 12.46 -49.10
C THR A 229 -15.40 13.31 -48.21
N LEU A 230 -14.20 12.79 -47.95
CA LEU A 230 -13.18 13.39 -47.11
C LEU A 230 -11.88 13.48 -47.92
N GLY A 231 -11.60 14.65 -48.49
CA GLY A 231 -10.49 14.82 -49.43
C GLY A 231 -10.62 13.87 -50.62
N ASP A 232 -9.59 13.04 -50.85
CA ASP A 232 -9.53 12.07 -51.95
C ASP A 232 -10.31 10.77 -51.67
N TYR A 233 -10.80 10.57 -50.44
CA TYR A 233 -11.51 9.35 -50.05
C TYR A 233 -13.01 9.57 -50.06
N SER A 234 -13.74 8.82 -50.89
CA SER A 234 -15.21 8.80 -50.89
C SER A 234 -15.70 7.39 -50.56
N GLY A 235 -16.53 7.27 -49.53
CA GLY A 235 -17.05 5.98 -49.09
C GLY A 235 -18.39 6.10 -48.37
N ARG A 236 -19.09 4.98 -48.21
CA ARG A 236 -20.31 4.92 -47.38
C ARG A 236 -19.95 4.61 -45.94
N VAL A 237 -20.61 5.28 -45.00
CA VAL A 237 -20.43 5.00 -43.56
C VAL A 237 -20.94 3.61 -43.26
N HIS A 238 -20.04 2.69 -42.92
CA HIS A 238 -20.41 1.35 -42.49
C HIS A 238 -20.80 1.36 -41.01
N SER A 239 -19.89 1.85 -40.15
CA SER A 239 -20.15 1.99 -38.71
C SER A 239 -19.34 3.12 -38.08
N THR A 240 -19.93 3.78 -37.09
CA THR A 240 -19.29 4.81 -36.26
C THR A 240 -18.99 4.22 -34.88
N SER A 241 -17.71 3.96 -34.58
CA SER A 241 -17.27 3.50 -33.26
C SER A 241 -16.91 4.70 -32.36
N GLY A 242 -16.55 4.42 -31.11
CA GLY A 242 -16.21 5.45 -30.13
C GLY A 242 -15.03 6.32 -30.58
N ALA A 243 -13.93 5.71 -31.01
CA ALA A 243 -12.71 6.45 -31.39
C ALA A 243 -12.50 6.58 -32.92
N TYR A 244 -13.12 5.70 -33.71
CA TYR A 244 -12.92 5.63 -35.15
C TYR A 244 -14.24 5.41 -35.89
N THR A 245 -14.31 5.84 -37.14
CA THR A 245 -15.41 5.57 -38.07
C THR A 245 -14.88 4.79 -39.26
N ILE A 246 -15.61 3.76 -39.66
CA ILE A 246 -15.24 2.88 -40.77
C ILE A 246 -16.05 3.28 -42.00
N LEU A 247 -15.35 3.63 -43.08
CA LEU A 247 -15.93 3.88 -44.39
C LEU A 247 -15.70 2.68 -45.30
N GLU A 248 -16.71 2.31 -46.07
CA GLU A 248 -16.62 1.34 -47.14
C GLU A 248 -16.37 2.07 -48.47
N VAL A 249 -15.23 1.80 -49.08
CA VAL A 249 -14.76 2.42 -50.32
C VAL A 249 -14.77 1.38 -51.43
N THR A 250 -15.26 1.77 -52.60
CA THR A 250 -15.22 0.92 -53.80
C THR A 250 -13.91 1.20 -54.53
N GLY A 251 -12.97 0.25 -54.49
CA GLY A 251 -11.67 0.40 -55.15
C GLY A 251 -11.75 0.29 -56.68
N GLU A 252 -10.66 0.69 -57.35
CA GLU A 252 -10.48 0.78 -58.82
C GLU A 252 -10.56 -0.57 -59.60
N GLY A 253 -11.11 -1.62 -58.98
CA GLY A 253 -11.34 -2.93 -59.59
C GLY A 253 -12.62 -3.62 -59.08
N GLY A 254 -13.57 -2.86 -58.52
CA GLY A 254 -14.87 -3.38 -58.06
C GLY A 254 -14.83 -4.20 -56.76
N ARG A 255 -13.68 -4.30 -56.08
CA ARG A 255 -13.57 -4.97 -54.78
C ARG A 255 -13.89 -3.99 -53.64
N PRO A 256 -14.79 -4.35 -52.71
CA PRO A 256 -15.08 -3.53 -51.53
C PRO A 256 -13.86 -3.54 -50.59
N GLY A 257 -13.47 -2.35 -50.13
CA GLY A 257 -12.43 -2.16 -49.11
C GLY A 257 -12.94 -1.27 -47.98
N THR A 258 -12.35 -1.38 -46.80
CA THR A 258 -12.72 -0.58 -45.64
C THR A 258 -11.57 0.32 -45.19
N ILE A 259 -11.86 1.58 -44.88
CA ILE A 259 -10.90 2.55 -44.33
C ILE A 259 -11.35 2.95 -42.93
N SER A 260 -10.43 2.91 -41.96
CA SER A 260 -10.68 3.37 -40.58
C SER A 260 -10.16 4.79 -40.41
N LEU A 261 -11.06 5.72 -40.06
CA LEU A 261 -10.75 7.12 -39.87
C LEU A 261 -10.91 7.52 -38.40
N PRO A 262 -9.94 8.23 -37.80
CA PRO A 262 -10.12 8.87 -36.51
C PRO A 262 -11.30 9.85 -36.52
N ASN A 263 -12.17 9.79 -35.51
CA ASN A 263 -13.37 10.63 -35.46
C ASN A 263 -13.06 12.13 -35.42
N THR A 264 -11.91 12.53 -34.90
CA THR A 264 -11.46 13.94 -34.92
C THR A 264 -11.29 14.49 -36.34
N LEU A 265 -10.87 13.66 -37.31
CA LEU A 265 -10.71 14.09 -38.70
C LEU A 265 -12.06 14.45 -39.35
N LEU A 266 -13.13 13.74 -39.00
CA LEU A 266 -14.48 14.00 -39.52
C LEU A 266 -15.08 15.31 -38.99
N LEU A 267 -14.62 15.79 -37.83
CA LEU A 267 -15.06 17.07 -37.27
C LEU A 267 -14.20 18.25 -37.72
N GLN A 268 -12.95 18.01 -38.08
CA GLN A 268 -12.00 19.07 -38.46
C GLN A 268 -11.93 19.29 -39.97
N SER A 269 -12.37 18.32 -40.77
CA SER A 269 -12.37 18.41 -42.24
C SER A 269 -13.76 18.76 -42.75
N ALA A 270 -13.86 19.55 -43.82
CA ALA A 270 -15.12 19.77 -44.50
C ALA A 270 -15.61 18.44 -45.12
N VAL A 271 -16.74 17.93 -44.62
CA VAL A 271 -17.32 16.67 -45.10
C VAL A 271 -18.48 16.99 -46.04
N ALA A 272 -18.38 16.59 -47.31
CA ALA A 272 -19.51 16.66 -48.22
C ALA A 272 -20.41 15.43 -47.99
N GLY A 273 -21.61 15.66 -47.45
CA GLY A 273 -22.63 14.64 -47.30
C GLY A 273 -23.62 14.73 -48.46
N GLN A 274 -23.65 13.72 -49.33
CA GLN A 274 -24.79 13.53 -50.23
C GLN A 274 -25.77 12.59 -49.53
N GLU A 275 -26.94 13.10 -49.16
CA GLU A 275 -28.07 12.25 -48.82
C GLU A 275 -28.42 11.45 -50.06
N THR A 276 -28.37 10.12 -49.96
CA THR A 276 -29.01 9.28 -50.97
C THR A 276 -30.49 9.59 -50.90
N THR A 277 -30.98 10.41 -51.83
CA THR A 277 -32.40 10.61 -52.07
C THR A 277 -33.02 9.22 -52.20
N PRO A 278 -34.02 8.84 -51.38
CA PRO A 278 -34.76 7.63 -51.64
C PRO A 278 -35.36 7.77 -53.04
N GLU A 279 -35.06 6.80 -53.90
CA GLU A 279 -35.53 6.76 -55.29
C GLU A 279 -37.05 7.02 -55.34
N PRO A 280 -37.52 8.15 -55.92
CA PRO A 280 -38.93 8.35 -56.14
C PRO A 280 -39.30 7.68 -57.47
N GLY A 281 -39.87 6.49 -57.41
CA GLY A 281 -40.60 5.92 -58.55
C GLY A 281 -40.38 4.45 -58.82
N ALA A 282 -41.16 3.60 -58.14
CA ALA A 282 -41.76 2.44 -58.77
C ALA A 282 -43.28 2.52 -58.51
N GLY A 283 -43.91 3.57 -59.06
CA GLY A 283 -45.36 3.63 -59.20
C GLY A 283 -45.75 3.03 -60.55
N GLY A 284 -46.60 2.02 -60.56
CA GLY A 284 -47.23 1.55 -61.79
C GLY A 284 -47.64 0.08 -61.79
N ASP A 285 -48.91 -0.12 -61.47
CA ASP A 285 -49.80 -1.02 -62.21
C ASP A 285 -49.79 -2.53 -61.91
N GLN A 286 -50.73 -2.97 -61.07
CA GLN A 286 -51.48 -4.22 -61.27
C GLN A 286 -52.92 -4.05 -60.76
N THR A 287 -53.81 -3.63 -61.65
CA THR A 287 -55.26 -3.91 -61.54
C THR A 287 -55.64 -4.96 -62.58
N GLY A 288 -56.44 -5.96 -62.17
CA GLY A 288 -57.00 -7.04 -63.01
C GLY A 288 -56.21 -8.35 -62.89
N GLY A 289 -56.75 -9.51 -62.52
CA GLY A 289 -58.12 -10.00 -62.53
C GLY A 289 -58.15 -11.39 -63.21
N SER A 290 -58.32 -12.47 -62.44
CA SER A 290 -58.81 -13.83 -62.82
C SER A 290 -58.46 -14.79 -61.65
N ALA A 291 -59.40 -15.41 -60.92
CA ALA A 291 -60.22 -16.58 -61.29
C ALA A 291 -59.32 -17.74 -61.82
N SER A 292 -59.23 -18.97 -61.29
CA SER A 292 -60.09 -19.86 -60.47
C SER A 292 -59.19 -21.04 -59.97
N PRO A 293 -59.66 -22.30 -59.82
CA PRO A 293 -60.30 -22.92 -58.66
C PRO A 293 -59.52 -24.14 -58.08
N GLN A 294 -59.70 -24.41 -56.79
CA GLN A 294 -59.98 -25.73 -56.16
C GLN A 294 -59.86 -25.63 -54.64
#